data_AF-A0A7W3WK83-F1
#
_entry.id   AF-A0A7W3WK83-F1
#
_cell.length_a   1.000
_cell.length_b   1.000
_cell.length_c   1.000
_cell.angle_alpha   90.00
_cell.angle_beta   90.00
_cell.angle_gamma   90.00
#
_symmetry.space_group_name_H-M   'P 1'
#
loop_
_entity.id
_entity.type
_entity.pdbx_description
1 polymer ?
#
loop_
_entity_poly.entity_id
_entity_poly.type
_entity_poly.pdbx_seq_one_letter_code
_entity_poly.pdbx_strand_id
1 'polypeptide(L)' 'ARLTQALAGVPGPTAADTLATLTHDPDPAVSHTATYVLRLRDPH' A
#
# COMPACT_ATOMS: atom_id res chain seq x y z
N ALA A 1 10.91 1.52 -11.18
CA ALA A 1 10.26 2.81 -10.90
C ALA A 1 10.60 3.24 -9.47
N ARG A 2 10.81 4.53 -9.20
CA ARG A 2 11.14 5.01 -7.84
C ARG A 2 10.04 4.72 -6.82
N LEU A 3 8.80 4.58 -7.29
CA LEU A 3 7.63 4.14 -6.50
C LEU A 3 7.87 2.80 -5.80
N THR A 4 8.41 1.81 -6.50
CA THR A 4 8.68 0.47 -5.95
C THR A 4 9.76 0.51 -4.85
N GLN A 5 10.77 1.37 -5.02
CA GLN A 5 11.83 1.56 -4.02
C GLN A 5 11.35 2.37 -2.81
N ALA A 6 10.54 3.40 -3.02
CA ALA A 6 9.93 4.18 -1.94
C ALA A 6 9.03 3.30 -1.05
N LEU A 7 8.26 2.40 -1.67
CA LEU A 7 7.47 1.41 -0.96
C LEU A 7 8.33 0.34 -0.26
N ALA A 8 9.51 0.00 -0.79
CA ALA A 8 10.45 -0.94 -0.16
C ALA A 8 11.22 -0.34 1.03
N GLY A 9 11.25 1.00 1.17
CA GLY A 9 11.90 1.70 2.28
C GLY A 9 11.05 1.86 3.53
N VAL A 10 9.75 1.55 3.47
CA VAL A 10 8.87 1.61 4.65
C VAL A 10 8.93 0.25 5.36
N PRO A 11 9.25 0.20 6.67
CA PRO A 11 9.27 -1.04 7.44
C PRO A 11 7.96 -1.81 7.26
N GLY A 12 8.06 -3.13 6.99
CA GLY A 12 6.94 -4.00 6.60
C GLY A 12 5.62 -3.82 7.37
N PRO A 13 5.62 -3.68 8.71
CA PRO A 13 4.40 -3.45 9.48
C PRO A 13 3.81 -2.05 9.25
N THR A 14 4.64 -1.00 9.36
CA THR A 14 4.23 0.39 9.15
C THR A 14 3.72 0.63 7.73
N ALA A 15 4.29 -0.09 6.76
CA ALA A 15 3.88 -0.01 5.37
C ALA A 15 2.51 -0.68 5.13
N ALA A 16 2.25 -1.81 5.78
CA ALA A 16 0.97 -2.49 5.71
C ALA A 16 -0.14 -1.65 6.37
N ASP A 17 0.10 -1.10 7.56
CA ASP A 17 -0.86 -0.25 8.28
C ASP A 17 -1.20 1.03 7.51
N THR A 18 -0.19 1.65 6.90
CA THR A 18 -0.38 2.83 6.06
C THR A 18 -1.22 2.49 4.82
N LEU A 19 -0.93 1.36 4.15
CA LEU A 19 -1.71 0.90 3.01
C LEU A 19 -3.16 0.55 3.39
N ALA A 20 -3.37 -0.09 4.56
CA ALA A 20 -4.70 -0.38 5.08
C ALA A 20 -5.51 0.88 5.40
N THR A 21 -4.84 1.96 5.82
CA THR A 21 -5.49 3.26 5.99
C THR A 21 -5.89 3.84 4.63
N LEU A 22 -5.00 3.79 3.64
CA LEU A 22 -5.23 4.33 2.29
C LEU A 22 -6.30 3.58 1.49
N THR A 23 -6.71 2.36 1.88
CA THR A 23 -7.86 1.70 1.23
C THR A 23 -9.17 2.45 1.46
N HIS A 24 -9.24 3.32 2.47
CA HIS A 24 -10.40 4.13 2.80
C HIS A 24 -10.26 5.58 2.32
N ASP A 25 -9.24 5.88 1.50
CA ASP A 25 -9.02 7.23 0.99
C ASP A 25 -10.22 7.67 0.12
N PRO A 26 -10.69 8.92 0.26
CA PRO A 26 -11.79 9.45 -0.55
C PRO A 26 -11.44 9.56 -2.04
N ASP A 27 -10.15 9.59 -2.41
CA ASP A 27 -9.72 9.47 -3.80
C ASP A 27 -9.79 7.99 -4.24
N PRO A 28 -10.68 7.65 -5.18
CA PRO A 28 -10.87 6.27 -5.63
C PRO A 28 -9.62 5.67 -6.31
N ALA A 29 -8.75 6.49 -6.92
CA ALA A 29 -7.52 5.99 -7.52
C ALA A 29 -6.49 5.56 -6.46
N VAL A 30 -6.43 6.29 -5.34
CA VAL A 30 -5.57 5.99 -4.20
C VAL A 30 -6.07 4.72 -3.50
N SER A 31 -7.37 4.65 -3.19
CA SER A 31 -7.99 3.48 -2.57
C SER A 31 -7.74 2.20 -3.38
N HIS A 32 -7.97 2.22 -4.70
CA HIS A 32 -7.76 1.06 -5.56
C HIS A 32 -6.31 0.58 -5.57
N THR A 33 -5.37 1.53 -5.65
CA THR A 33 -3.93 1.23 -5.68
C THR A 33 -3.49 0.64 -4.35
N ALA A 34 -3.95 1.20 -3.23
CA ALA A 34 -3.64 0.70 -1.90
C ALA A 34 -4.14 -0.74 -1.69
N THR A 35 -5.39 -1.04 -2.08
CA THR A 35 -5.94 -2.40 -2.00
C THR A 35 -5.16 -3.40 -2.86
N TYR A 36 -4.75 -3.02 -4.07
CA TYR A 36 -3.95 -3.88 -4.95
C TYR A 36 -2.57 -4.17 -4.34
N VAL A 37 -1.87 -3.14 -3.87
CA VAL A 37 -0.53 -3.28 -3.27
C VAL A 37 -0.59 -4.06 -1.96
N LEU A 38 -1.63 -3.87 -1.13
CA LEU A 38 -1.82 -4.63 0.10
C LEU A 38 -2.00 -6.13 -0.20
N ARG A 39 -2.82 -6.51 -1.19
CA ARG A 39 -2.98 -7.91 -1.62
C ARG A 39 -1.71 -8.54 -2.17
N LEU A 40 -0.86 -7.78 -2.86
CA LEU A 40 0.43 -8.28 -3.33
C LEU A 40 1.43 -8.54 -2.20
N ARG A 41 1.23 -7.90 -1.04
CA ARG A 41 2.14 -7.95 0.12
C ARG A 41 1.73 -8.93 1.21
N ASP A 42 0.47 -9.35 1.21
CA ASP A 42 -0.06 -10.39 2.09
C ASP A 42 -0.21 -11.69 1.27
N PRO A 43 0.90 -12.40 0.97
CA PRO A 43 0.82 -13.70 0.34
C PRO A 43 0.21 -14.65 1.37
N HIS A 44 -0.98 -15.17 1.07
CA HIS A 44 -1.53 -16.31 1.77
C HIS A 44 -0.54 -17.49 1.82
#